data_AF-A0A9D6E6E8-F1
#
_entry.id   AF-A0A9D6E6E8-F1
#
_cell.length_a   1.000
_cell.length_b   1.000
_cell.length_c   1.000
_cell.angle_alpha   90.00
_cell.angle_beta   90.00
_cell.angle_gamma   90.00
#
_symmetry.space_group_name_H-M   'P 1'
#
loop_
_entity.id
_entity.type
_entity.pdbx_description
1 polymer ?
#
loop_
_entity_poly.entity_id
_entity_poly.type
_entity_poly.pdbx_seq_one_letter_code
_entity_poly.pdbx_strand_id
1 'polypeptide(L)'
;MGRIATSLSEYFAAHHLAGVVSAYLFGSHARGTPHRESDVDVAVLFDYEVLSSRAARARAADAMSAFARQTMLREADLRPFLHRTRALKLAPIVR
;
A
#
# COMPACT_ATOMS: atom_id res chain seq x y z
N MET A 1 16.00 8.06 -6.80
CA MET A 1 14.91 7.25 -6.22
C MET A 1 13.77 7.15 -7.22
N GLY A 2 13.10 6.00 -7.34
CA GLY A 2 11.94 5.86 -8.24
C GLY A 2 10.77 6.76 -7.81
N ARG A 3 9.89 7.11 -8.76
CA ARG A 3 8.74 8.02 -8.55
C ARG A 3 7.90 7.61 -7.32
N ILE A 4 7.62 6.31 -7.17
CA ILE A 4 6.89 5.72 -6.04
C ILE A 4 7.57 5.96 -4.69
N ALA A 5 8.89 5.77 -4.59
CA ALA A 5 9.62 6.00 -3.35
C ALA A 5 9.55 7.47 -2.92
N THR A 6 9.59 8.38 -3.90
CA THR A 6 9.47 9.82 -3.67
C THR A 6 8.06 10.17 -3.17
N SER A 7 7.01 9.69 -3.84
CA SER A 7 5.62 9.92 -3.44
C SER A 7 5.31 9.36 -2.05
N LEU A 8 5.84 8.18 -1.69
CA LEU A 8 5.70 7.62 -0.34
C LEU A 8 6.42 8.49 0.69
N SER A 9 7.65 8.93 0.40
CA SER A 9 8.42 9.79 1.30
C SER A 9 7.71 11.12 1.56
N GLU A 10 7.24 11.79 0.51
CA GLU A 10 6.48 13.05 0.61
C GLU A 10 5.19 12.86 1.41
N TYR A 11 4.51 11.73 1.20
CA TYR A 11 3.31 11.40 1.94
C TYR A 11 3.55 11.28 3.45
N PHE A 12 4.50 10.45 3.87
CA PHE A 12 4.81 10.25 5.28
C PHE A 12 5.42 11.50 5.95
N ALA A 13 6.09 12.36 5.18
CA ALA A 13 6.54 13.66 5.66
C ALA A 13 5.36 14.62 5.90
N ALA A 14 4.38 14.66 4.99
CA ALA A 14 3.22 15.53 5.07
C ALA A 14 2.16 15.07 6.09
N HIS A 15 2.05 13.76 6.32
CA HIS A 15 1.05 13.17 7.21
C HIS A 15 1.77 12.52 8.40
N HIS A 16 1.95 13.30 9.47
CA HIS A 16 2.46 12.81 10.75
C HIS A 16 1.39 11.94 11.41
N LEU A 17 1.30 10.69 10.97
CA LEU A 17 0.38 9.71 11.52
C LEU A 17 0.90 9.24 12.87
N ALA A 18 0.12 9.50 13.91
CA ALA A 18 0.48 9.15 15.28
C ALA A 18 0.85 7.66 15.39
N GLY A 19 2.01 7.41 16.00
CA GLY A 19 2.53 6.06 16.22
C GLY A 19 3.17 5.41 15.00
N VAL A 20 3.36 6.08 13.86
CA VAL A 20 4.25 5.58 12.79
C VAL A 20 5.69 5.98 13.10
N VAL A 21 6.57 4.98 13.25
CA VAL A 21 8.01 5.18 13.46
C VAL A 21 8.72 5.26 12.12
N SER A 22 8.35 4.39 11.18
CA SER A 22 8.98 4.32 9.87
C SER A 22 8.09 3.62 8.84
N ALA A 23 8.34 3.88 7.56
CA ALA A 23 7.74 3.19 6.43
C ALA A 23 8.81 2.83 5.39
N TYR A 24 8.72 1.60 4.86
CA TYR A 24 9.72 1.04 3.96
C TYR A 24 9.06 0.49 2.71
N LEU A 25 9.54 0.93 1.54
CA LEU A 25 9.18 0.33 0.26
C LEU A 25 9.96 -0.98 0.09
N PHE A 26 9.27 -2.07 -0.26
CA PHE A 26 9.88 -3.34 -0.63
C PHE A 26 9.31 -3.85 -1.96
N GLY A 27 9.64 -5.08 -2.34
CA GLY A 27 9.15 -5.64 -3.60
C GLY A 27 9.90 -5.16 -4.85
N SER A 28 9.28 -5.33 -6.02
CA SER A 28 9.91 -5.08 -7.32
C SER A 28 10.27 -3.61 -7.54
N HIS A 29 9.47 -2.69 -7.00
CA HIS A 29 9.76 -1.25 -7.03
C HIS A 29 10.98 -0.86 -6.19
N ALA A 30 11.17 -1.48 -5.02
CA ALA A 30 12.38 -1.27 -4.22
C ALA A 30 13.64 -1.81 -4.91
N ARG A 31 13.51 -2.94 -5.62
CA ARG A 31 14.63 -3.57 -6.36
C ARG A 31 14.95 -2.92 -7.70
N GLY A 32 14.16 -1.95 -8.15
CA GLY A 32 14.33 -1.32 -9.47
C GLY A 32 13.97 -2.24 -10.65
N THR A 33 13.26 -3.35 -10.39
CA THR A 33 12.80 -4.31 -11.41
C THR A 33 11.27 -4.36 -11.53
N PRO A 34 10.52 -3.23 -11.51
CA PRO A 34 9.08 -3.27 -11.67
C PRO A 34 8.70 -3.59 -13.12
N HIS A 35 7.63 -4.35 -13.31
CA HIS A 35 6.95 -4.49 -14.59
C HIS A 35 5.66 -3.66 -14.56
N ARG A 36 4.98 -3.55 -15.72
CA ARG A 36 3.75 -2.75 -15.89
C ARG A 36 2.64 -3.08 -14.89
N GLU A 37 2.67 -4.27 -14.31
CA GLU A 37 1.62 -4.81 -13.44
C GLU A 37 2.14 -5.08 -12.03
N SER A 38 3.32 -4.54 -11.70
CA SER A 38 3.84 -4.67 -10.34
C SER A 38 2.96 -3.89 -9.39
N ASP A 39 2.56 -4.58 -8.32
CA ASP A 39 2.01 -3.94 -7.14
C ASP A 39 3.13 -3.22 -6.36
N VAL A 40 2.75 -2.29 -5.50
CA VAL A 40 3.67 -1.57 -4.62
C VAL A 40 3.53 -2.08 -3.20
N ASP A 41 4.62 -2.61 -2.66
CA ASP A 41 4.65 -3.18 -1.31
C ASP A 41 5.26 -2.20 -0.30
N VAL A 42 4.51 -1.87 0.76
CA VAL A 42 4.97 -0.95 1.83
C VAL A 42 4.77 -1.59 3.19
N ALA A 43 5.83 -1.60 4.00
CA ALA A 43 5.79 -2.03 5.39
C ALA A 43 5.84 -0.79 6.29
N VAL A 44 5.01 -0.76 7.33
CA VAL A 44 4.97 0.35 8.29
C VAL A 44 5.28 -0.20 9.68
N LEU A 45 6.26 0.41 10.34
CA LEU A 45 6.60 0.13 11.73
C LEU A 45 5.84 1.10 12.63
N PHE A 46 5.12 0.53 13.60
CA PHE A 46 4.38 1.30 14.58
C PHE A 46 5.08 1.32 15.94
N ASP A 47 4.92 2.42 16.67
CA ASP A 47 5.28 2.55 18.07
C ASP A 47 4.19 1.88 18.92
N TYR A 48 4.60 0.89 19.70
CA TYR A 48 3.71 0.11 20.55
C TYR A 48 3.38 0.80 21.87
N GLU A 49 4.14 1.80 22.30
CA GLU A 49 3.77 2.60 23.47
C GLU A 49 2.62 3.56 23.11
N VAL A 50 2.68 4.15 21.92
CA VAL A 50 1.61 5.00 21.37
C VAL A 50 0.39 4.18 20.96
N LEU A 51 0.60 3.04 20.28
CA LEU A 51 -0.47 2.13 19.85
C LEU A 51 -0.48 0.84 20.70
N SER A 52 -0.71 1.01 22.00
CA SER A 52 -0.61 -0.05 23.01
C SER A 52 -1.61 -1.20 22.86
N SER A 53 -2.81 -0.93 22.32
CA SER A 53 -3.82 -1.98 22.10
C SER A 53 -3.75 -2.60 20.70
N ARG A 54 -4.07 -3.90 20.61
CA ARG A 54 -4.23 -4.59 19.33
C ARG A 54 -5.27 -3.91 18.44
N ALA A 55 -6.34 -3.38 19.04
CA ALA A 55 -7.39 -2.67 18.32
C ALA A 55 -6.91 -1.32 17.76
N ALA A 56 -6.06 -0.58 18.49
CA ALA A 56 -5.45 0.64 17.99
C ALA A 56 -4.51 0.35 16.80
N ARG A 57 -3.68 -0.70 16.91
CA ARG A 57 -2.81 -1.14 15.80
C ARG A 57 -3.59 -1.59 14.57
N ALA A 58 -4.67 -2.36 14.77
CA ALA A 58 -5.53 -2.80 13.67
C ALA A 58 -6.16 -1.59 12.94
N ARG A 59 -6.69 -0.61 13.69
CA ARG A 59 -7.25 0.62 13.09
C ARG A 59 -6.20 1.44 12.35
N ALA A 60 -4.99 1.56 12.89
CA ALA A 60 -3.89 2.25 12.21
C ALA A 60 -3.50 1.53 10.91
N ALA A 61 -3.43 0.19 10.93
CA ALA A 61 -3.19 -0.62 9.74
C ALA A 61 -4.33 -0.49 8.72
N ASP A 62 -5.58 -0.47 9.14
CA ASP A 62 -6.75 -0.30 8.28
C ASP A 62 -6.78 1.09 7.64
N ALA A 63 -6.52 2.15 8.42
CA ALA A 63 -6.40 3.51 7.92
C ALA A 63 -5.27 3.63 6.88
N MET A 64 -4.13 3.02 7.16
CA MET A 64 -3.01 2.96 6.23
C MET A 64 -3.36 2.18 4.96
N SER A 65 -4.02 1.04 5.07
CA SER A 65 -4.43 0.22 3.93
C SER A 65 -5.48 0.92 3.06
N ALA A 66 -6.47 1.58 3.68
CA ALA A 66 -7.46 2.39 2.98
C ALA A 66 -6.82 3.57 2.23
N PHE A 67 -5.83 4.20 2.86
CA PHE A 67 -5.11 5.32 2.26
C PHE A 67 -4.17 4.88 1.13
N ALA A 68 -3.37 3.82 1.34
CA ALA A 68 -2.50 3.25 0.32
C ALA A 68 -3.29 2.87 -0.92
N ARG A 69 -4.50 2.29 -0.73
CA ARG A 69 -5.46 2.11 -1.81
C ARG A 69 -5.77 3.46 -2.47
N GLN A 70 -6.32 4.46 -1.78
CA GLN A 70 -6.69 5.73 -2.43
C GLN A 70 -5.55 6.42 -3.20
N THR A 71 -4.33 6.43 -2.67
CA THR A 71 -3.16 7.04 -3.33
C THR A 71 -2.68 6.21 -4.52
N MET A 72 -2.63 4.88 -4.39
CA MET A 72 -2.24 4.01 -5.50
C MET A 72 -3.35 3.89 -6.56
N LEU A 73 -4.62 4.01 -6.19
CA LEU A 73 -5.77 4.09 -7.10
C LEU A 73 -5.72 5.38 -7.96
N ARG A 74 -5.12 6.47 -7.45
CA ARG A 74 -4.92 7.71 -8.22
C ARG A 74 -3.76 7.60 -9.22
N GLU A 75 -2.74 6.82 -8.88
CA GLU A 75 -1.55 6.61 -9.72
C GLU A 75 -1.69 5.43 -10.70
N ALA A 76 -2.57 4.45 -10.41
CA ALA A 76 -2.78 3.27 -11.24
C ALA A 76 -4.08 3.39 -12.07
N ASP A 77 -4.02 3.17 -13.39
CA ASP A 77 -5.22 2.94 -14.18
C ASP A 77 -5.86 1.62 -13.76
N LEU A 78 -7.01 1.69 -13.10
CA LEU A 78 -7.63 0.55 -12.43
C LEU A 78 -8.41 -0.37 -13.33
N ARG A 79 -8.78 0.11 -14.52
CA ARG A 79 -9.65 -0.64 -15.43
C ARG A 79 -9.03 -1.99 -15.83
N PRO A 80 -7.76 -2.06 -16.27
CA PRO A 80 -7.13 -3.34 -16.60
C PRO A 80 -7.05 -4.30 -15.42
N PHE A 81 -6.72 -3.81 -14.22
CA PHE A 81 -6.64 -4.61 -13.00
C PHE A 81 -8.00 -5.22 -12.64
N LEU A 82 -9.05 -4.39 -12.58
CA LEU A 82 -10.40 -4.83 -12.24
C LEU A 82 -10.97 -5.83 -13.26
N HIS A 83 -10.72 -5.63 -14.56
CA HIS A 83 -11.13 -6.56 -15.61
C HIS A 83 -10.47 -7.94 -15.44
N ARG A 84 -9.18 -7.99 -15.10
CA ARG A 84 -8.47 -9.26 -14.89
C ARG A 84 -8.85 -9.94 -13.57
N THR A 85 -8.93 -9.20 -12.45
CA THR A 85 -9.36 -9.77 -11.17
C THR A 85 -10.75 -10.38 -11.28
N ARG A 86 -11.66 -9.71 -12.01
CA ARG A 86 -12.97 -10.27 -12.33
C ARG A 86 -12.86 -11.57 -13.14
N ALA A 87 -12.05 -11.60 -14.19
CA ALA A 87 -11.85 -12.82 -14.99
C ALA A 87 -11.28 -13.98 -14.16
N LEU A 88 -10.26 -13.74 -13.33
CA LEU A 88 -9.60 -14.78 -12.52
C LEU A 88 -10.49 -15.27 -11.37
N LYS A 89 -11.27 -14.40 -10.73
CA LYS A 89 -12.18 -14.79 -9.64
C LYS A 89 -13.47 -15.44 -10.13
N LEU A 90 -13.90 -15.15 -11.36
CA LEU A 90 -15.08 -15.79 -11.96
C LEU A 90 -14.73 -17.09 -12.69
N ALA A 91 -13.49 -17.26 -13.18
CA ALA A 91 -13.06 -18.48 -13.86
C ALA A 91 -13.37 -19.80 -13.10
N PRO A 92 -13.32 -19.87 -11.75
CA PRO A 92 -13.71 -21.05 -10.98
C PRO A 92 -15.22 -21.25 -10.84
N ILE A 93 -16.03 -20.20 -11.03
CA ILE A 93 -17.49 -20.22 -10.79
C ILE A 93 -18.26 -20.60 -12.06
N VAL A 94 -17.69 -20.36 -13.24
CA VAL A 94 -18.31 -20.65 -14.55
C VAL A 94 -17.92 -22.05 -15.07
N ARG A 95 -17.48 -22.97 -14.19
CA ARG A 95 -17.18 -24.37 -14.50
C ARG A 95 -18.15 -25.32 -13.84
#